data_AF-D6A3U7-F1
#
_entry.id   AF-D6A3U7-F1
#
_cell.length_a   1.000
_cell.length_b   1.000
_cell.length_c   1.000
_cell.angle_alpha   90.00
_cell.angle_beta   90.00
_cell.angle_gamma   90.00
#
_symmetry.space_group_name_H-M   'P 1'
#
loop_
_entity.id
_entity.type
_entity.pdbx_description
1 polymer ?
#
loop_
_entity_poly.entity_id
_entity_poly.type
_entity_poly.pdbx_seq_one_letter_code
_entity_poly.pdbx_strand_id
1 'polypeptide(L)'
;MRPGETTPRAVLACGEVRTCLLPARQALDSRSAAQLLGLRADERVLLSERPNLYGRSPDTLTGVDCPLPSSNGSRVRAVGTVAARASLTEGRVLQSSAYFRVPAAGPDHRRPWGHYLVRPGVVEPFGKLPREAVAQGLLGGGRHGELDVGLIADGLLTRLLRHPLLDQRPPLRSRPTRLRWVALPADPGDGPSIERFTLAEDELRTVRLRVPEGTRSAEVAGLCDDLALHDWLLTTVVRILDGIRLGSAPPPARPRPQGPDDLPAVVRALRPAVDHLLHLWMPESWPGCLSPAVGRAGGTARVHPAVADPGAAHPRPAHPARDPLLPPGGGAGPL
;
A
#
# COMPACT_ATOMS: atom_id res chain seq x y z
N MET A 1 26.36 -24.53 -8.30
CA MET A 1 26.25 -23.19 -7.70
C MET A 1 25.07 -23.23 -6.73
N ARG A 2 25.28 -23.09 -5.41
CA ARG A 2 24.22 -23.35 -4.41
C ARG A 2 23.25 -22.15 -4.32
N PRO A 3 21.92 -22.37 -4.35
CA PRO A 3 20.93 -21.33 -4.09
C PRO A 3 20.84 -21.11 -2.58
N GLY A 4 21.53 -20.09 -2.09
CA GLY A 4 21.60 -19.78 -0.67
C GLY A 4 22.40 -18.52 -0.37
N GLU A 5 22.47 -17.57 -1.31
CA GLU A 5 22.97 -16.23 -0.99
C GLU A 5 21.95 -15.55 -0.07
N THR A 6 22.19 -15.71 1.22
CA THR A 6 21.53 -15.02 2.32
C THR A 6 21.36 -13.57 1.94
N THR A 7 20.12 -13.11 1.81
CA THR A 7 19.86 -11.69 1.58
C THR A 7 20.54 -10.90 2.71
N PRO A 8 21.39 -9.91 2.39
CA PRO A 8 22.20 -9.26 3.41
C PRO A 8 21.29 -8.66 4.49
N ARG A 9 21.66 -8.90 5.75
CA ARG A 9 20.86 -8.55 6.92
C ARG A 9 20.61 -7.04 6.94
N ALA A 10 19.36 -6.64 6.80
CA ALA A 10 18.99 -5.24 6.83
C ALA A 10 19.07 -4.69 8.25
N VAL A 11 19.67 -3.51 8.41
CA VAL A 11 19.76 -2.79 9.69
C VAL A 11 18.96 -1.50 9.70
N LEU A 12 18.28 -1.20 8.61
CA LEU A 12 17.40 -0.06 8.43
C LEU A 12 16.35 -0.42 7.38
N ALA A 13 15.08 -0.13 7.67
CA ALA A 13 14.02 -0.06 6.68
C ALA A 13 13.40 1.33 6.73
N CYS A 14 12.91 1.82 5.60
CA CYS A 14 12.28 3.14 5.55
C CYS A 14 11.28 3.22 4.40
N GLY A 15 10.44 4.24 4.46
CA GLY A 15 9.49 4.54 3.40
C GLY A 15 8.74 5.85 3.60
N GLU A 16 7.91 6.17 2.62
CA GLU A 16 6.94 7.24 2.69
C GLU A 16 5.59 6.73 2.21
N VAL A 17 4.54 7.06 2.96
CA VAL A 17 3.14 6.81 2.60
C VAL A 17 2.47 8.14 2.33
N ARG A 18 1.80 8.25 1.19
CA ARG A 18 0.94 9.38 0.85
C ARG A 18 -0.50 8.94 0.86
N THR A 19 -1.32 9.59 1.68
CA THR A 19 -2.74 9.25 1.85
C THR A 19 -3.60 10.41 1.36
N CYS A 20 -4.59 10.12 0.53
CA CYS A 20 -5.57 11.11 0.12
C CYS A 20 -6.94 10.50 -0.15
N LEU A 21 -7.98 11.33 -0.10
CA LEU A 21 -9.28 10.95 -0.65
C LEU A 21 -9.15 10.85 -2.18
N LEU A 22 -9.69 9.77 -2.74
CA LEU A 22 -9.78 9.56 -4.16
C LEU A 22 -10.70 10.65 -4.76
N PRO A 23 -10.29 11.33 -5.85
CA PRO A 23 -11.08 12.39 -6.45
C PRO A 23 -12.17 11.79 -7.36
N ALA A 24 -13.05 11.00 -6.75
CA ALA A 24 -14.20 10.35 -7.36
C ALA A 24 -15.45 10.64 -6.53
N ARG A 25 -16.57 11.03 -7.17
CA ARG A 25 -17.82 11.31 -6.45
C ARG A 25 -18.37 10.07 -5.76
N GLN A 26 -18.36 8.96 -6.48
CA GLN A 26 -18.76 7.65 -5.95
C GLN A 26 -17.52 6.82 -5.61
N ALA A 27 -17.65 5.99 -4.57
CA ALA A 27 -16.63 4.99 -4.27
C ALA A 27 -16.47 4.05 -5.47
N LEU A 28 -15.24 3.69 -5.78
CA LEU A 28 -14.97 2.68 -6.80
C LEU A 28 -15.41 1.30 -6.30
N ASP A 29 -16.08 0.56 -7.16
CA ASP A 29 -16.37 -0.86 -6.92
C ASP A 29 -15.11 -1.74 -7.09
N SER A 30 -15.21 -3.02 -6.72
CA SER A 30 -14.08 -3.96 -6.80
C SER A 30 -13.43 -4.02 -8.19
N ARG A 31 -14.24 -3.94 -9.25
CA ARG A 31 -13.77 -3.99 -10.65
C ARG A 31 -12.98 -2.74 -11.02
N SER A 32 -13.52 -1.56 -10.72
CA SER A 32 -12.87 -0.27 -11.00
C SER A 32 -11.63 -0.09 -10.14
N ALA A 33 -11.66 -0.56 -8.88
CA ALA A 33 -10.50 -0.62 -8.00
C ALA A 33 -9.38 -1.51 -8.60
N ALA A 34 -9.72 -2.71 -9.07
CA ALA A 34 -8.78 -3.61 -9.75
C ALA A 34 -8.16 -2.96 -10.99
N GLN A 35 -8.98 -2.26 -11.79
CA GLN A 35 -8.51 -1.57 -12.99
C GLN A 35 -7.56 -0.41 -12.63
N LEU A 36 -7.93 0.41 -11.64
CA LEU A 36 -7.10 1.53 -11.17
C LEU A 36 -5.75 1.04 -10.61
N LEU A 37 -5.75 -0.05 -9.84
CA LEU A 37 -4.58 -0.62 -9.18
C LEU A 37 -3.78 -1.59 -10.06
N GLY A 38 -4.20 -1.81 -11.31
CA GLY A 38 -3.53 -2.66 -12.30
C GLY A 38 -2.22 -2.07 -12.82
N LEU A 39 -1.25 -1.84 -11.93
CA LEU A 39 0.02 -1.18 -12.23
C LEU A 39 1.00 -2.06 -13.03
N ARG A 40 0.83 -3.38 -12.95
CA ARG A 40 1.62 -4.42 -13.59
C ARG A 40 0.69 -5.35 -14.36
N ALA A 41 1.10 -5.78 -15.55
CA ALA A 41 0.32 -6.70 -16.39
C ALA A 41 0.59 -8.18 -16.04
N ASP A 42 1.73 -8.46 -15.42
CA ASP A 42 2.20 -9.79 -15.07
C ASP A 42 1.79 -10.26 -13.67
N GLU A 43 1.28 -9.35 -12.84
CA GLU A 43 0.83 -9.64 -11.48
C GLU A 43 -0.59 -9.10 -11.23
N ARG A 44 -1.35 -9.81 -10.40
CA ARG A 44 -2.75 -9.47 -10.10
C ARG A 44 -2.85 -8.53 -8.91
N VAL A 45 -3.84 -7.64 -8.97
CA VAL A 45 -4.28 -6.85 -7.81
C VAL A 45 -4.84 -7.79 -6.74
N LEU A 46 -4.41 -7.62 -5.50
CA LEU A 46 -5.00 -8.31 -4.37
C LEU A 46 -6.24 -7.54 -3.92
N LEU A 47 -7.37 -8.22 -3.86
CA LEU A 47 -8.65 -7.64 -3.45
C LEU A 47 -9.20 -8.44 -2.26
N SER A 48 -9.71 -7.72 -1.27
CA SER A 48 -10.56 -8.25 -0.22
C SER A 48 -11.89 -7.50 -0.29
N GLU A 49 -13.01 -8.19 -0.23
CA GLU A 49 -14.34 -7.56 -0.15
C GLU A 49 -14.95 -7.64 1.25
N ARG A 50 -14.30 -8.37 2.15
CA ARG A 50 -14.75 -8.55 3.53
C ARG A 50 -13.60 -8.30 4.52
N PRO A 51 -13.87 -7.69 5.68
CA PRO A 51 -15.15 -7.08 6.08
C PRO A 51 -15.49 -5.83 5.25
N ASN A 52 -14.47 -5.25 4.64
CA ASN A 52 -14.50 -4.01 3.86
C ASN A 52 -13.75 -4.25 2.55
N LEU A 53 -14.14 -3.55 1.48
CA LEU A 53 -13.42 -3.50 0.22
C LEU A 53 -12.03 -2.91 0.45
N TYR A 54 -11.00 -3.69 0.14
CA TYR A 54 -9.61 -3.29 0.17
C TYR A 54 -8.91 -3.83 -1.08
N GLY A 55 -8.28 -2.94 -1.84
CA GLY A 55 -7.45 -3.31 -2.98
C GLY A 55 -6.00 -2.94 -2.75
N ARG A 56 -5.07 -3.79 -3.19
CA ARG A 56 -3.63 -3.53 -3.16
C ARG A 56 -3.00 -3.93 -4.49
N SER A 57 -2.26 -3.01 -5.09
CA SER A 57 -1.49 -3.29 -6.29
C SER A 57 -0.32 -4.24 -5.98
N PRO A 58 0.17 -4.98 -6.98
CA PRO A 58 1.52 -5.52 -6.97
C PRO A 58 2.57 -4.43 -6.68
N ASP A 59 3.73 -4.84 -6.16
CA ASP A 59 4.86 -3.94 -5.96
C ASP A 59 5.52 -3.61 -7.31
N THR A 60 5.68 -2.32 -7.60
CA THR A 60 6.52 -1.82 -8.69
C THR A 60 7.92 -1.52 -8.17
N LEU A 61 8.94 -1.74 -8.98
CA LEU A 61 10.34 -1.52 -8.58
C LEU A 61 10.93 -0.34 -9.35
N THR A 62 11.50 0.61 -8.61
CA THR A 62 12.28 1.71 -9.18
C THR A 62 13.75 1.49 -8.88
N GLY A 63 14.58 1.36 -9.91
CA GLY A 63 16.02 1.28 -9.76
C GLY A 63 16.59 2.63 -9.33
N VAL A 64 17.48 2.63 -8.33
CA VAL A 64 18.11 3.85 -7.79
C VAL A 64 19.63 3.68 -7.77
N ASP A 65 20.33 4.77 -8.05
CA ASP A 65 21.81 4.88 -7.98
C ASP A 65 22.15 6.33 -7.60
N CYS A 66 22.10 6.62 -6.31
CA CYS A 66 22.27 7.97 -5.77
C CYS A 66 22.74 7.94 -4.30
N PRO A 67 23.28 9.05 -3.77
CA PRO A 67 23.53 9.21 -2.34
C PRO A 67 22.29 9.00 -1.48
N LEU A 68 22.45 8.33 -0.34
CA LEU A 68 21.45 8.30 0.73
C LEU A 68 21.47 9.63 1.50
N PRO A 69 20.29 10.15 1.91
CA PRO A 69 20.22 11.31 2.78
C PRO A 69 20.90 11.02 4.12
N SER A 70 21.65 11.98 4.67
CA SER A 70 22.31 11.84 5.96
C SER A 70 22.33 13.15 6.73
N SER A 71 21.99 13.11 8.02
CA SER A 71 21.95 14.30 8.89
C SER A 71 23.33 14.89 9.21
N ASN A 72 24.39 14.08 9.14
CA ASN A 72 25.77 14.49 9.42
C ASN A 72 26.55 14.91 8.15
N GLY A 73 25.89 15.01 6.99
CA GLY A 73 26.53 15.37 5.73
C GLY A 73 27.31 14.25 5.03
N SER A 74 27.35 13.02 5.57
CA SER A 74 27.97 11.89 4.89
C SER A 74 27.24 11.58 3.57
N ARG A 75 28.00 11.39 2.49
CA ARG A 75 27.43 11.10 1.15
C ARG A 75 27.67 9.64 0.79
N VAL A 76 26.89 8.75 1.40
CA VAL A 76 26.96 7.32 1.10
C VAL A 76 26.18 7.04 -0.16
N ARG A 77 26.87 6.83 -1.28
CA ARG A 77 26.25 6.36 -2.52
C ARG A 77 25.65 4.97 -2.29
N ALA A 78 24.45 4.75 -2.79
CA ALA A 78 23.78 3.47 -2.69
C ALA A 78 23.08 3.11 -4.00
N VAL A 79 23.00 1.82 -4.28
CA VAL A 79 22.42 1.29 -5.51
C VAL A 79 21.48 0.16 -5.18
N GLY A 80 20.33 0.12 -5.84
CA GLY A 80 19.37 -0.96 -5.64
C GLY A 80 18.01 -0.67 -6.20
N THR A 81 16.98 -1.20 -5.55
CA THR A 81 15.59 -1.01 -5.95
C THR A 81 14.74 -0.54 -4.77
N VAL A 82 13.87 0.42 -5.04
CA VAL A 82 12.82 0.87 -4.12
C VAL A 82 11.51 0.24 -4.58
N ALA A 83 10.80 -0.43 -3.66
CA ALA A 83 9.48 -0.98 -3.92
C ALA A 83 8.43 0.12 -3.73
N ALA A 84 7.44 0.17 -4.61
CA ALA A 84 6.31 1.09 -4.48
C ALA A 84 5.00 0.39 -4.83
N ARG A 85 3.96 0.64 -4.06
CA ARG A 85 2.63 0.06 -4.23
C ARG A 85 1.55 1.07 -3.92
N ALA A 86 0.35 0.80 -4.40
CA ALA A 86 -0.83 1.56 -4.01
C ALA A 86 -1.87 0.66 -3.37
N SER A 87 -2.60 1.21 -2.41
CA SER A 87 -3.77 0.58 -1.81
C SER A 87 -4.98 1.49 -1.88
N LEU A 88 -6.15 0.90 -2.00
CA LEU A 88 -7.43 1.59 -2.04
C LEU A 88 -8.35 0.97 -0.99
N THR A 89 -8.71 1.76 0.01
CA THR A 89 -9.64 1.36 1.06
C THR A 89 -11.03 1.87 0.74
N GLU A 90 -12.00 0.97 0.71
CA GLU A 90 -13.44 1.20 0.49
C GLU A 90 -13.74 1.98 -0.80
N GLY A 91 -12.89 1.86 -1.81
CA GLY A 91 -13.03 2.62 -3.05
C GLY A 91 -12.88 4.13 -2.88
N ARG A 92 -12.41 4.61 -1.71
CA ARG A 92 -12.44 6.03 -1.31
C ARG A 92 -11.09 6.58 -0.91
N VAL A 93 -10.29 5.85 -0.16
CA VAL A 93 -9.00 6.38 0.33
C VAL A 93 -7.88 5.70 -0.41
N LEU A 94 -7.13 6.50 -1.16
CA LEU A 94 -5.98 6.07 -1.92
C LEU A 94 -4.71 6.30 -1.09
N GLN A 95 -3.90 5.27 -0.97
CA GLN A 95 -2.56 5.35 -0.42
C GLN A 95 -1.54 4.95 -1.47
N SER A 96 -0.46 5.70 -1.56
CA SER A 96 0.74 5.35 -2.33
C SER A 96 1.91 5.23 -1.38
N SER A 97 2.54 4.07 -1.36
CA SER A 97 3.59 3.71 -0.40
C SER A 97 4.84 3.32 -1.16
N ALA A 98 5.98 3.94 -0.84
CA ALA A 98 7.28 3.55 -1.37
C ALA A 98 8.23 3.25 -0.22
N TYR A 99 8.99 2.16 -0.31
CA TYR A 99 9.79 1.65 0.78
C TYR A 99 10.97 0.79 0.30
N PHE A 100 12.00 0.72 1.13
CA PHE A 100 13.16 -0.14 0.91
C PHE A 100 13.85 -0.49 2.22
N ARG A 101 14.83 -1.39 2.14
CA ARG A 101 15.71 -1.73 3.26
C ARG A 101 17.18 -1.62 2.88
N VAL A 102 18.02 -1.38 3.88
CA VAL A 102 19.45 -1.13 3.73
C VAL A 102 20.24 -2.06 4.65
N PRO A 103 21.21 -2.83 4.13
CA PRO A 103 22.13 -3.60 4.95
C PRO A 103 23.17 -2.70 5.64
N ALA A 104 23.84 -3.24 6.66
CA ALA A 104 24.84 -2.48 7.43
C ALA A 104 26.06 -2.03 6.60
N ALA A 105 26.37 -2.82 5.57
CA ALA A 105 27.40 -2.53 4.60
C ALA A 105 27.01 -3.15 3.26
N GLY A 106 27.58 -2.63 2.18
CA GLY A 106 27.50 -3.23 0.86
C GLY A 106 28.88 -3.28 0.19
N PRO A 107 28.93 -3.65 -1.10
CA PRO A 107 30.18 -3.81 -1.83
C PRO A 107 30.92 -2.48 -1.98
N ASP A 108 32.25 -2.55 -2.11
CA ASP A 108 33.11 -1.36 -2.31
C ASP A 108 32.87 -0.70 -3.69
N HIS A 109 32.32 -1.45 -4.64
CA HIS A 109 32.04 -1.00 -5.99
C HIS A 109 30.65 -1.44 -6.45
N ARG A 110 30.12 -0.70 -7.41
CA ARG A 110 28.84 -0.99 -8.06
C ARG A 110 28.85 -2.37 -8.71
N ARG A 111 27.78 -3.15 -8.49
CA ARG A 111 27.57 -4.44 -9.13
C ARG A 111 26.75 -4.30 -10.43
N PRO A 112 26.77 -5.30 -11.33
CA PRO A 112 25.85 -5.31 -12.47
C PRO A 112 24.39 -5.27 -12.02
N TRP A 113 23.48 -4.69 -12.82
CA TRP A 113 22.07 -4.54 -12.44
C TRP A 113 21.38 -5.86 -12.05
N GLY A 114 21.77 -6.98 -12.67
CA GLY A 114 21.25 -8.31 -12.30
C GLY A 114 21.42 -8.64 -10.81
N HIS A 115 22.47 -8.15 -10.15
CA HIS A 115 22.68 -8.29 -8.71
C HIS A 115 21.58 -7.60 -7.89
N TYR A 116 21.17 -6.40 -8.30
CA TYR A 116 20.17 -5.61 -7.58
C TYR A 116 18.74 -6.04 -7.91
N LEU A 117 18.48 -6.45 -9.15
CA LEU A 117 17.14 -6.82 -9.62
C LEU A 117 16.62 -8.12 -8.98
N VAL A 118 17.51 -9.04 -8.60
CA VAL A 118 17.13 -10.25 -7.85
C VAL A 118 16.90 -9.98 -6.35
N ARG A 119 17.07 -8.73 -5.90
CA ARG A 119 16.91 -8.28 -4.51
C ARG A 119 15.91 -7.11 -4.43
N PRO A 120 14.62 -7.35 -4.71
CA PRO A 120 13.61 -6.31 -4.73
C PRO A 120 13.49 -5.61 -3.37
N GLY A 121 13.41 -4.28 -3.41
CA GLY A 121 13.27 -3.43 -2.22
C GLY A 121 14.54 -3.34 -1.37
N VAL A 122 15.70 -3.75 -1.89
CA VAL A 122 17.01 -3.59 -1.23
C VAL A 122 17.80 -2.50 -1.92
N VAL A 123 18.33 -1.57 -1.13
CA VAL A 123 19.27 -0.54 -1.56
C VAL A 123 20.57 -0.74 -0.80
N GLU A 124 21.64 -1.09 -1.52
CA GLU A 124 22.94 -1.43 -0.93
C GLU A 124 23.84 -0.19 -0.90
N PRO A 125 24.36 0.22 0.27
CA PRO A 125 25.31 1.32 0.38
C PRO A 125 26.70 0.86 -0.10
N PHE A 126 27.50 1.79 -0.60
CA PHE A 126 28.93 1.54 -0.81
C PHE A 126 29.67 1.71 0.51
N GLY A 127 30.33 0.64 0.96
CA GLY A 127 30.98 0.60 2.26
C GLY A 127 29.99 0.56 3.44
N LYS A 128 30.42 1.11 4.57
CA LYS A 128 29.67 1.06 5.84
C LYS A 128 28.57 2.12 5.92
N LEU A 129 27.40 1.74 6.39
CA LEU A 129 26.27 2.64 6.60
C LEU A 129 26.38 3.40 7.94
N PRO A 130 26.43 4.74 7.95
CA PRO A 130 26.25 5.53 9.17
C PRO A 130 24.76 5.53 9.55
N ARG A 131 24.30 4.40 10.09
CA ARG A 131 22.88 4.03 10.29
C ARG A 131 22.03 5.15 10.89
N GLU A 132 22.46 5.73 12.01
CA GLU A 132 21.66 6.75 12.71
C GLU A 132 21.56 8.06 11.92
N ALA A 133 22.65 8.49 11.28
CA ALA A 133 22.67 9.70 10.49
C ALA A 133 21.79 9.55 9.24
N VAL A 134 21.82 8.38 8.60
CA VAL A 134 20.96 8.06 7.46
C VAL A 134 19.49 7.94 7.87
N ALA A 135 19.18 7.29 8.99
CA ALA A 135 17.82 7.21 9.51
C ALA A 135 17.23 8.61 9.75
N GLN A 136 17.99 9.50 10.38
CA GLN A 136 17.55 10.88 10.61
C GLN A 136 17.44 11.68 9.29
N GLY A 137 18.36 11.47 8.34
CA GLY A 137 18.31 12.10 7.02
C GLY A 137 17.07 11.70 6.23
N LEU A 138 16.71 10.41 6.23
CA LEU A 138 15.52 9.90 5.55
C LEU A 138 14.22 10.48 6.12
N LEU A 139 14.14 10.70 7.44
CA LEU A 139 12.98 11.38 8.04
C LEU A 139 12.89 12.86 7.62
N GLY A 140 14.03 13.54 7.48
CA GLY A 140 14.10 14.91 6.98
C GLY A 140 13.76 15.06 5.49
N GLY A 141 13.85 13.97 4.74
CA GLY A 141 13.70 13.94 3.28
C GLY A 141 15.01 14.17 2.55
N GLY A 142 15.09 13.66 1.31
CA GLY A 142 16.28 13.80 0.48
C GLY A 142 16.44 15.23 -0.03
N ARG A 143 17.69 15.72 -0.03
CA ARG A 143 18.02 16.96 -0.74
C ARG A 143 18.16 16.70 -2.24
N HIS A 144 18.31 17.76 -3.02
CA HIS A 144 18.55 17.63 -4.45
C HIS A 144 19.77 16.73 -4.73
N GLY A 145 19.57 15.70 -5.55
CA GLY A 145 20.59 14.71 -5.90
C GLY A 145 20.76 13.57 -4.88
N GLU A 146 20.05 13.58 -3.76
CA GLU A 146 19.95 12.44 -2.83
C GLU A 146 18.70 11.61 -3.12
N LEU A 147 18.63 10.41 -2.57
CA LEU A 147 17.45 9.57 -2.66
C LEU A 147 16.27 10.20 -1.92
N ASP A 148 15.21 10.55 -2.64
CA ASP A 148 13.92 10.94 -2.07
C ASP A 148 12.86 9.88 -2.38
N VAL A 149 12.52 9.09 -1.36
CA VAL A 149 11.48 8.05 -1.43
C VAL A 149 10.10 8.66 -1.67
N GLY A 150 9.89 9.86 -1.15
CA GLY A 150 8.65 10.59 -1.31
C GLY A 150 8.35 10.94 -2.75
N LEU A 151 9.38 11.21 -3.58
CA LEU A 151 9.19 11.43 -5.02
C LEU A 151 8.71 10.16 -5.75
N ILE A 152 9.14 8.98 -5.30
CA ILE A 152 8.69 7.71 -5.89
C ILE A 152 7.23 7.45 -5.51
N ALA A 153 6.88 7.63 -4.23
CA ALA A 153 5.49 7.53 -3.75
C ALA A 153 4.59 8.57 -4.44
N ASP A 154 5.06 9.81 -4.62
CA ASP A 154 4.32 10.88 -5.29
C ASP A 154 4.13 10.65 -6.78
N GLY A 155 5.16 10.15 -7.46
CA GLY A 155 5.10 9.82 -8.87
C GLY A 155 4.02 8.76 -9.13
N LEU A 156 3.98 7.73 -8.28
CA LEU A 156 2.93 6.71 -8.33
C LEU A 156 1.55 7.31 -8.02
N LEU A 157 1.43 8.12 -6.98
CA LEU A 157 0.18 8.78 -6.63
C LEU A 157 -0.34 9.66 -7.78
N THR A 158 0.54 10.49 -8.35
CA THR A 158 0.23 11.39 -9.46
C THR A 158 -0.24 10.62 -10.69
N ARG A 159 0.38 9.47 -10.99
CA ARG A 159 -0.06 8.58 -12.07
C ARG A 159 -1.48 8.08 -11.83
N LEU A 160 -1.80 7.64 -10.61
CA LEU A 160 -3.12 7.12 -10.24
C LEU A 160 -4.20 8.21 -10.25
N LEU A 161 -3.90 9.40 -9.73
CA LEU A 161 -4.84 10.52 -9.68
C LEU A 161 -5.21 11.07 -11.07
N ARG A 162 -4.41 10.78 -12.09
CA ARG A 162 -4.68 11.13 -13.51
C ARG A 162 -5.46 10.04 -14.26
N HIS A 163 -5.85 8.96 -13.58
CA HIS A 163 -6.53 7.85 -14.24
C HIS A 163 -7.93 8.25 -14.75
N PRO A 164 -8.34 7.87 -15.97
CA PRO A 164 -9.62 8.29 -16.56
C PRO A 164 -10.88 7.85 -15.81
N LEU A 165 -10.77 6.88 -14.90
CA LEU A 165 -11.89 6.45 -14.04
C LEU A 165 -12.29 7.50 -13.00
N LEU A 166 -11.48 8.53 -12.78
CA LEU A 166 -11.66 9.52 -11.73
C LEU A 166 -12.34 10.77 -12.30
N ASP A 167 -13.54 11.08 -11.81
CA ASP A 167 -14.36 12.22 -12.27
C ASP A 167 -13.93 13.58 -11.70
N GLN A 168 -12.90 13.60 -10.85
CA GLN A 168 -12.33 14.77 -10.19
C GLN A 168 -13.34 15.52 -9.31
N ARG A 169 -14.36 14.82 -8.79
CA ARG A 169 -15.44 15.41 -7.97
C ARG A 169 -15.54 14.71 -6.61
N PRO A 170 -14.51 14.82 -5.74
CA PRO A 170 -14.57 14.19 -4.42
C PRO A 170 -15.78 14.68 -3.60
N PRO A 171 -16.40 13.80 -2.79
CA PRO A 171 -17.61 14.15 -2.03
C PRO A 171 -17.34 15.12 -0.87
N LEU A 172 -16.09 15.24 -0.43
CA LEU A 172 -15.65 16.19 0.59
C LEU A 172 -14.26 16.72 0.28
N ARG A 173 -13.96 17.92 0.80
CA ARG A 173 -12.61 18.49 0.71
C ARG A 173 -11.74 17.88 1.80
N SER A 174 -10.62 17.29 1.40
CA SER A 174 -9.58 16.79 2.30
C SER A 174 -8.22 17.22 1.78
N ARG A 175 -7.25 17.40 2.67
CA ARG A 175 -5.85 17.55 2.27
C ARG A 175 -5.16 16.20 2.26
N PRO A 176 -4.26 15.94 1.30
CA PRO A 176 -3.41 14.76 1.35
C PRO A 176 -2.45 14.86 2.53
N THR A 177 -2.06 13.73 3.10
CA THR A 177 -1.07 13.65 4.18
C THR A 177 0.12 12.81 3.76
N ARG A 178 1.26 13.03 4.41
CA ARG A 178 2.51 12.33 4.12
C ARG A 178 3.08 11.76 5.41
N LEU A 179 3.31 10.46 5.45
CA LEU A 179 3.94 9.77 6.57
C LEU A 179 5.30 9.23 6.13
N ARG A 180 6.39 9.84 6.59
CA ARG A 180 7.74 9.28 6.46
C ARG A 180 8.05 8.41 7.65
N TRP A 181 8.67 7.27 7.41
CA TRP A 181 9.00 6.35 8.49
C TRP A 181 10.37 5.73 8.30
N VAL A 182 11.00 5.42 9.43
CA VAL A 182 12.20 4.61 9.52
C VAL A 182 12.02 3.58 10.63
N ALA A 183 12.47 2.36 10.37
CA ALA A 183 12.51 1.28 11.31
C ALA A 183 13.93 0.77 11.48
N LEU A 184 14.35 0.69 12.74
CA LEU A 184 15.65 0.18 13.14
C LEU A 184 15.46 -1.11 13.96
N PRO A 185 16.49 -1.96 14.05
CA PRO A 185 16.46 -3.11 14.94
C PRO A 185 16.21 -2.66 16.38
N ALA A 186 15.29 -3.34 17.04
CA ALA A 186 15.12 -3.33 18.49
C ALA A 186 16.32 -4.00 19.18
N ASP A 187 16.57 -3.65 20.43
CA ASP A 187 17.60 -4.32 21.23
C ASP A 187 17.16 -5.77 21.55
N PRO A 188 18.11 -6.70 21.78
CA PRO A 188 17.78 -8.10 22.03
C PRO A 188 16.88 -8.26 23.26
N GLY A 189 15.68 -8.81 23.05
CA GLY A 189 14.69 -9.03 24.12
C GLY A 189 13.57 -7.98 24.15
N ASP A 190 13.74 -6.86 23.46
CA ASP A 190 12.70 -5.83 23.35
C ASP A 190 11.68 -6.17 22.26
N GLY A 191 10.42 -5.82 22.54
CA GLY A 191 9.33 -5.90 21.56
C GLY A 191 9.36 -4.78 20.52
N PRO A 192 8.53 -4.85 19.47
CA PRO A 192 8.35 -3.74 18.55
C PRO A 192 7.79 -2.51 19.28
N SER A 193 8.31 -1.33 18.97
CA SER A 193 7.89 -0.08 19.61
C SER A 193 7.98 1.13 18.68
N ILE A 194 7.15 2.14 18.94
CA ILE A 194 7.23 3.47 18.31
C ILE A 194 8.12 4.34 19.20
N GLU A 195 9.34 4.67 18.76
CA GLU A 195 10.24 5.54 19.51
C GLU A 195 9.81 7.01 19.43
N ARG A 196 9.33 7.43 18.26
CA ARG A 196 8.95 8.81 18.02
C ARG A 196 7.89 8.91 16.93
N PHE A 197 6.84 9.67 17.22
CA PHE A 197 5.87 10.14 16.24
C PHE A 197 5.85 11.67 16.30
N THR A 198 6.10 12.34 15.17
CA THR A 198 6.16 13.81 15.12
C THR A 198 5.25 14.33 14.02
N LEU A 199 4.36 15.23 14.40
CA LEU A 199 3.55 16.02 13.48
C LEU A 199 4.35 17.29 13.14
N ALA A 200 4.84 17.37 11.91
CA ALA A 200 5.47 18.57 11.37
C ALA A 200 4.45 19.43 10.61
N GLU A 201 4.90 20.58 10.09
CA GLU A 201 4.12 21.45 9.24
C GLU A 201 3.74 20.76 7.90
N ASP A 202 2.83 21.36 7.15
CA ASP A 202 2.44 20.94 5.79
C ASP A 202 2.01 19.46 5.64
N GLU A 203 1.28 18.94 6.63
CA GLU A 203 0.74 17.57 6.62
C GLU A 203 1.82 16.46 6.65
N LEU A 204 3.07 16.81 6.96
CA LEU A 204 4.19 15.87 7.07
C LEU A 204 4.25 15.28 8.48
N ARG A 205 4.18 13.95 8.56
CA ARG A 205 4.30 13.18 9.79
C ARG A 205 5.54 12.32 9.66
N THR A 206 6.30 12.20 10.74
CA THR A 206 7.49 11.35 10.78
C THR A 206 7.37 10.33 11.89
N VAL A 207 7.78 9.09 11.60
CA VAL A 207 7.74 7.97 12.54
C VAL A 207 9.08 7.29 12.61
N ARG A 208 9.54 7.05 13.83
CA ARG A 208 10.70 6.22 14.10
C ARG A 208 10.27 5.02 14.91
N LEU A 209 10.59 3.83 14.40
CA LEU A 209 10.19 2.54 14.94
C LEU A 209 11.42 1.72 15.36
N ARG A 210 11.24 0.89 16.38
CA ARG A 210 12.08 -0.27 16.67
C ARG A 210 11.31 -1.52 16.35
N VAL A 211 11.93 -2.42 15.59
CA VAL A 211 11.32 -3.68 15.18
C VAL A 211 12.26 -4.84 15.45
N PRO A 212 11.75 -6.03 15.83
CA PRO A 212 12.57 -7.22 15.97
C PRO A 212 13.41 -7.47 14.73
N GLU A 213 14.63 -7.94 14.95
CA GLU A 213 15.54 -8.21 13.86
C GLU A 213 14.99 -9.31 12.95
N GLY A 214 15.05 -9.10 11.63
CA GLY A 214 14.46 -10.03 10.65
C GLY A 214 13.01 -9.74 10.26
N THR A 215 12.34 -8.77 10.89
CA THR A 215 11.01 -8.28 10.45
C THR A 215 11.09 -7.84 8.99
N ARG A 216 10.13 -8.28 8.16
CA ARG A 216 10.19 -7.95 6.72
C ARG A 216 9.81 -6.49 6.50
N SER A 217 10.52 -5.81 5.62
CA SER A 217 10.24 -4.40 5.28
C SER A 217 8.80 -4.17 4.79
N ALA A 218 8.21 -5.15 4.10
CA ALA A 218 6.82 -5.09 3.66
C ALA A 218 5.79 -5.13 4.81
N GLU A 219 6.12 -5.78 5.94
CA GLU A 219 5.28 -5.84 7.14
C GLU A 219 5.31 -4.50 7.87
N VAL A 220 6.50 -3.91 8.00
CA VAL A 220 6.67 -2.55 8.56
C VAL A 220 5.96 -1.53 7.68
N ALA A 221 6.11 -1.62 6.36
CA ALA A 221 5.39 -0.76 5.42
C ALA A 221 3.86 -0.91 5.56
N GLY A 222 3.34 -2.13 5.75
CA GLY A 222 1.92 -2.36 6.01
C GLY A 222 1.43 -1.68 7.30
N LEU A 223 2.17 -1.82 8.41
CA LEU A 223 1.87 -1.11 9.65
C LEU A 223 1.87 0.42 9.45
N CYS A 224 2.83 0.95 8.69
CA CYS A 224 2.90 2.36 8.38
C CYS A 224 1.79 2.83 7.43
N ASP A 225 1.34 1.98 6.51
CA ASP A 225 0.16 2.25 5.67
C ASP A 225 -1.09 2.38 6.56
N ASP A 226 -1.29 1.45 7.51
CA ASP A 226 -2.39 1.50 8.47
C ASP A 226 -2.32 2.78 9.32
N LEU A 227 -1.15 3.08 9.91
CA LEU A 227 -0.95 4.28 10.72
C LEU A 227 -1.22 5.57 9.92
N ALA A 228 -0.76 5.64 8.67
CA ALA A 228 -0.98 6.79 7.80
C ALA A 228 -2.46 6.99 7.44
N LEU A 229 -3.23 5.89 7.33
CA LEU A 229 -4.67 5.98 7.12
C LEU A 229 -5.37 6.55 8.35
N HIS A 230 -5.11 6.01 9.53
CA HIS A 230 -5.76 6.45 10.76
C HIS A 230 -5.47 7.92 11.07
N ASP A 231 -4.21 8.32 10.94
CA ASP A 231 -3.81 9.71 11.11
C ASP A 231 -4.53 10.63 10.10
N TRP A 232 -4.66 10.20 8.84
CA TRP A 232 -5.41 10.96 7.83
C TRP A 232 -6.90 11.06 8.16
N LEU A 233 -7.53 9.98 8.63
CA LEU A 233 -8.93 9.97 9.05
C LEU A 233 -9.16 10.93 10.22
N LEU A 234 -8.35 10.82 11.28
CA LEU A 234 -8.35 11.73 12.44
C LEU A 234 -8.22 13.18 11.99
N THR A 235 -7.20 13.48 11.19
CA THR A 235 -6.91 14.83 10.70
C THR A 235 -8.08 15.39 9.88
N THR A 236 -8.66 14.58 8.99
CA THR A 236 -9.75 15.00 8.11
C THR A 236 -11.03 15.26 8.90
N VAL A 237 -11.39 14.37 9.84
CA VAL A 237 -12.58 14.53 10.69
C VAL A 237 -12.45 15.76 11.59
N VAL A 238 -11.29 15.97 12.22
CA VAL A 238 -11.03 17.16 13.05
C VAL A 238 -11.19 18.44 12.24
N ARG A 239 -10.65 18.49 11.01
CA ARG A 239 -10.82 19.66 10.12
C ARG A 239 -12.26 19.94 9.74
N ILE A 240 -13.06 18.90 9.49
CA ILE A 240 -14.49 19.08 9.21
C ILE A 240 -15.17 19.70 10.43
N LEU A 241 -14.88 19.20 11.64
CA LEU A 241 -15.42 19.73 12.89
C LEU A 241 -15.00 21.19 13.15
N ASP A 242 -13.74 21.53 12.90
CA ASP A 242 -13.25 22.91 13.06
C ASP A 242 -13.88 23.86 12.04
N GLY A 243 -14.05 23.41 10.80
CA GLY A 243 -14.75 24.19 9.76
C GLY A 243 -16.21 24.48 10.13
N ILE A 244 -16.88 23.57 10.82
CA ILE A 244 -18.25 23.77 11.35
C ILE A 244 -18.26 24.84 12.44
N ARG A 245 -17.27 24.83 13.35
CA ARG A 245 -17.14 25.84 14.41
C ARG A 245 -16.92 27.23 13.85
N LEU A 246 -16.09 27.37 12.81
CA LEU A 246 -15.78 28.65 12.16
C LEU A 246 -16.95 29.20 11.30
N GLY A 247 -17.82 28.33 10.78
CA GLY A 247 -19.01 28.73 10.01
C GLY A 247 -20.24 29.06 10.85
N SER A 248 -20.18 28.88 12.18
CA SER A 248 -21.28 29.18 13.11
C SER A 248 -21.28 30.66 13.48
N ALA A 249 -21.87 31.52 12.65
CA ALA A 249 -22.13 32.92 13.00
C ALA A 249 -23.10 33.02 14.20
N PRO A 250 -23.06 34.08 15.03
CA PRO A 250 -24.00 34.25 16.13
C PRO A 250 -25.44 34.26 15.60
N PRO A 251 -26.41 33.64 16.31
CA PRO A 251 -27.77 33.54 15.82
C PRO A 251 -28.36 34.95 15.63
N PRO A 252 -29.08 35.21 14.51
CA PRO A 252 -29.83 36.46 14.38
C PRO A 252 -30.87 36.54 15.51
N ALA A 253 -31.09 37.74 16.04
CA ALA A 253 -31.83 38.03 17.26
C ALA A 253 -33.34 37.69 17.27
N ARG A 254 -33.85 36.85 16.35
CA ARG A 254 -35.22 36.31 16.40
C ARG A 254 -35.29 34.92 15.76
N PRO A 255 -35.77 33.89 16.47
CA PRO A 255 -36.10 32.62 15.85
C PRO A 255 -37.44 32.77 15.11
N ARG A 256 -37.43 32.54 13.79
CA ARG A 256 -38.64 32.26 13.00
C ARG A 256 -38.79 30.74 12.99
N PRO A 257 -39.97 30.16 13.27
CA PRO A 257 -40.16 28.71 13.17
C PRO A 257 -40.04 28.32 11.69
N GLN A 258 -39.10 27.43 11.37
CA GLN A 258 -38.90 26.86 10.04
C GLN A 258 -39.21 25.35 10.13
N GLY A 259 -39.74 24.81 9.03
CA GLY A 259 -40.51 23.56 8.99
C GLY A 259 -39.74 22.26 9.28
N PRO A 260 -40.31 21.09 8.95
CA PRO A 260 -39.83 19.77 9.37
C PRO A 260 -38.48 19.32 8.77
N ASP A 261 -37.78 20.16 8.00
CA ASP A 261 -36.49 19.86 7.32
C ASP A 261 -35.25 20.44 8.04
N ASP A 262 -35.39 20.97 9.26
CA ASP A 262 -34.29 21.52 10.05
C ASP A 262 -33.45 20.42 10.73
N LEU A 263 -32.79 19.59 9.92
CA LEU A 263 -31.58 18.92 10.40
C LEU A 263 -30.56 20.01 10.79
N PRO A 264 -30.06 20.03 12.04
CA PRO A 264 -29.14 21.06 12.51
C PRO A 264 -27.98 21.25 11.52
N ALA A 265 -27.57 22.49 11.26
CA ALA A 265 -26.51 22.80 10.29
C ALA A 265 -25.23 21.96 10.50
N VAL A 266 -24.93 21.64 11.76
CA VAL A 266 -23.86 20.72 12.19
C VAL A 266 -24.02 19.31 11.60
N VAL A 267 -25.24 18.74 11.66
CA VAL A 267 -25.53 17.40 11.13
C VAL A 267 -25.41 17.37 9.60
N ARG A 268 -25.81 18.45 8.92
CA ARG A 268 -25.67 18.58 7.46
C ARG A 268 -24.19 18.62 7.04
N ALA A 269 -23.35 19.32 7.80
CA ALA A 269 -21.93 19.44 7.53
C ALA A 269 -21.14 18.16 7.89
N LEU A 270 -21.58 17.38 8.88
CA LEU A 270 -20.96 16.10 9.26
C LEU A 270 -21.38 14.92 8.39
N ARG A 271 -22.53 15.01 7.70
CA ARG A 271 -23.07 13.94 6.87
C ARG A 271 -22.02 13.31 5.92
N PRO A 272 -21.19 14.06 5.17
CA PRO A 272 -20.16 13.45 4.33
C PRO A 272 -19.11 12.64 5.10
N ALA A 273 -18.73 13.05 6.32
CA ALA A 273 -17.80 12.29 7.14
C ALA A 273 -18.43 10.99 7.65
N VAL A 274 -19.72 11.04 8.04
CA VAL A 274 -20.49 9.87 8.46
C VAL A 274 -20.63 8.88 7.30
N ASP A 275 -21.10 9.36 6.15
CA ASP A 275 -21.41 8.54 4.98
C ASP A 275 -20.15 7.97 4.30
N HIS A 276 -19.00 8.63 4.44
CA HIS A 276 -17.80 8.30 3.66
C HIS A 276 -16.56 7.93 4.46
N LEU A 277 -16.47 8.28 5.74
CA LEU A 277 -15.23 8.10 6.52
C LEU A 277 -15.41 7.20 7.74
N LEU A 278 -16.57 7.19 8.41
CA LEU A 278 -16.72 6.46 9.67
C LEU A 278 -16.54 4.93 9.54
N HIS A 279 -16.96 4.35 8.42
CA HIS A 279 -16.77 2.92 8.14
C HIS A 279 -15.29 2.52 7.93
N LEU A 280 -14.38 3.51 7.83
CA LEU A 280 -12.94 3.29 7.62
C LEU A 280 -12.16 3.14 8.94
N TRP A 281 -12.79 3.37 10.09
CA TRP A 281 -12.12 3.39 11.42
C TRP A 281 -11.96 2.02 12.07
N MET A 282 -12.52 0.95 11.48
CA MET A 282 -12.31 -0.43 11.94
C MET A 282 -11.51 -1.20 10.87
N PRO A 283 -10.18 -1.30 11.00
CA PRO A 283 -9.31 -2.00 10.04
C PRO A 283 -9.04 -3.45 10.43
N GLU A 284 -9.56 -3.94 11.56
CA GLU A 284 -9.26 -5.28 12.09
C GLU A 284 -9.92 -6.39 11.25
N SER A 285 -9.42 -6.61 10.04
CA SER A 285 -9.32 -7.90 9.33
C SER A 285 -8.85 -7.72 7.88
N TRP A 286 -7.90 -6.80 7.61
CA TRP A 286 -7.27 -6.77 6.30
C TRP A 286 -6.30 -7.95 6.13
N PRO A 287 -6.44 -8.77 5.07
CA PRO A 287 -5.69 -10.01 4.88
C PRO A 287 -4.18 -9.81 4.59
N GLY A 288 -3.67 -8.58 4.73
CA GLY A 288 -2.24 -8.24 4.68
C GLY A 288 -1.62 -7.90 6.04
N CYS A 289 -2.43 -7.74 7.10
CA CYS A 289 -1.94 -7.49 8.46
C CYS A 289 -1.75 -8.82 9.18
N LEU A 290 -0.50 -9.26 9.25
CA LEU A 290 0.06 -10.18 10.24
C LEU A 290 -0.55 -11.60 10.36
N SER A 291 0.33 -12.59 10.16
CA SER A 291 0.22 -13.85 10.90
C SER A 291 0.24 -13.53 12.40
N PRO A 292 -0.64 -14.13 13.23
CA PRO A 292 -0.71 -13.88 14.67
C PRO A 292 0.48 -14.53 15.39
N ALA A 293 1.64 -13.88 15.32
CA ALA A 293 2.79 -14.15 16.19
C ALA A 293 2.95 -13.07 17.28
N VAL A 294 1.97 -12.18 17.41
CA VAL A 294 1.74 -11.35 18.59
C VAL A 294 0.31 -11.64 19.03
N GLY A 295 0.16 -12.50 20.05
CA GLY A 295 -1.12 -12.91 20.61
C GLY A 295 -1.66 -14.26 20.10
N ARG A 296 -1.25 -15.37 20.73
CA ARG A 296 -1.99 -16.63 20.64
C ARG A 296 -3.31 -16.50 21.42
N ALA A 297 -4.43 -16.65 20.72
CA ALA A 297 -5.62 -17.37 21.18
C ALA A 297 -6.35 -17.90 19.92
N GLY A 298 -6.84 -19.13 20.00
CA GLY A 298 -7.12 -19.99 18.84
C GLY A 298 -8.28 -19.58 17.94
N GLY A 299 -8.20 -20.00 16.67
CA GLY A 299 -9.30 -19.90 15.71
C GLY A 299 -8.83 -20.07 14.27
N THR A 300 -8.82 -21.31 13.77
CA THR A 300 -8.44 -21.62 12.39
C THR A 300 -9.49 -21.13 11.40
N ALA A 301 -9.14 -20.19 10.51
CA ALA A 301 -9.90 -19.89 9.30
C ALA A 301 -9.11 -20.34 8.06
N ARG A 302 -9.67 -21.28 7.29
CA ARG A 302 -9.10 -21.75 6.01
C ARG A 302 -9.47 -20.76 4.91
N VAL A 303 -8.47 -20.30 4.16
CA VAL A 303 -8.66 -19.57 2.91
C VAL A 303 -8.76 -20.59 1.77
N HIS A 304 -9.89 -20.64 1.07
CA HIS A 304 -10.02 -21.42 -0.15
C HIS A 304 -9.53 -20.60 -1.36
N PRO A 305 -8.66 -21.14 -2.22
CA PRO A 305 -8.40 -20.56 -3.52
C PRO A 305 -9.65 -20.72 -4.40
N ALA A 306 -10.11 -19.63 -5.01
CA ALA A 306 -11.12 -19.68 -6.05
C ALA A 306 -10.51 -20.36 -7.28
N VAL A 307 -10.81 -21.64 -7.46
CA VAL A 307 -10.55 -22.38 -8.70
C VAL A 307 -11.58 -21.94 -9.72
N ALA A 308 -11.12 -21.38 -10.83
CA ALA A 308 -11.95 -21.18 -12.01
C ALA A 308 -12.16 -22.56 -12.67
N ASP A 309 -13.40 -23.01 -12.74
CA ASP A 309 -13.82 -24.24 -13.41
C ASP A 309 -14.00 -23.98 -14.91
N PRO A 310 -13.27 -24.65 -15.82
CA PRO A 310 -13.52 -24.57 -17.24
C PRO A 310 -14.33 -25.77 -17.73
N GLY A 311 -15.52 -25.51 -18.27
CA GLY A 311 -16.09 -26.32 -19.35
C GLY A 311 -17.17 -27.32 -18.94
N ALA A 312 -18.43 -26.86 -18.93
CA ALA A 312 -19.58 -27.73 -19.12
C ALA A 312 -20.05 -27.65 -20.58
N ALA A 313 -19.58 -28.58 -21.42
CA ALA A 313 -20.22 -28.92 -22.68
C ALA A 313 -20.89 -30.30 -22.54
N HIS A 314 -22.16 -30.37 -22.92
CA HIS A 314 -23.08 -31.48 -22.72
C HIS A 314 -22.69 -32.82 -23.39
N PRO A 315 -23.27 -33.94 -22.91
CA PRO A 315 -22.83 -35.29 -23.21
C PRO A 315 -23.43 -35.82 -24.52
N ARG A 316 -22.73 -36.77 -25.16
CA ARG A 316 -23.31 -37.70 -26.13
C ARG A 316 -23.35 -39.12 -25.56
N PRO A 317 -24.37 -39.93 -25.90
CA PRO A 317 -24.70 -41.13 -25.15
C PRO A 317 -24.05 -42.41 -25.70
N ALA A 318 -24.13 -43.42 -24.84
CA ALA A 318 -23.66 -44.79 -24.92
C ALA A 318 -23.77 -45.52 -26.27
N HIS A 319 -22.72 -46.28 -26.56
CA HIS A 319 -22.75 -47.48 -27.41
C HIS A 319 -23.61 -48.59 -26.78
N PRO A 320 -24.25 -49.43 -27.61
CA PRO A 320 -24.36 -50.85 -27.31
C PRO A 320 -23.54 -51.68 -28.31
N ALA A 321 -23.06 -52.81 -27.80
CA ALA A 321 -22.31 -53.83 -28.52
C ALA A 321 -23.20 -54.61 -29.50
N ARG A 322 -22.60 -55.06 -30.61
CA ARG A 322 -22.86 -56.38 -31.21
C ARG A 322 -21.72 -56.77 -32.15
N ASP A 323 -21.44 -58.07 -32.09
CA ASP A 323 -20.27 -58.80 -32.56
C ASP A 323 -20.49 -59.32 -34.02
N PRO A 324 -19.62 -60.16 -34.62
CA PRO A 324 -18.88 -59.87 -35.85
C PRO A 324 -19.37 -60.68 -37.07
N LEU A 325 -18.92 -60.32 -38.30
CA LEU A 325 -18.88 -61.22 -39.47
C LEU A 325 -18.03 -60.63 -40.63
N LEU A 326 -16.95 -61.36 -40.94
CA LEU A 326 -16.13 -61.56 -42.17
C LEU A 326 -16.12 -60.58 -43.40
N PRO A 327 -15.00 -60.57 -44.18
CA PRO A 327 -14.68 -59.67 -45.31
C PRO A 327 -15.10 -60.30 -46.67
N PRO A 328 -14.58 -59.97 -47.89
CA PRO A 328 -13.62 -58.96 -48.37
C PRO A 328 -14.02 -58.23 -49.69
N GLY A 329 -13.11 -57.41 -50.23
CA GLY A 329 -13.13 -56.87 -51.61
C GLY A 329 -12.99 -55.34 -51.61
N GLY A 330 -12.13 -54.69 -52.37
CA GLY A 330 -11.36 -55.03 -53.56
C GLY A 330 -11.27 -53.74 -54.41
N GLY A 331 -10.12 -53.49 -55.04
CA GLY A 331 -9.94 -52.40 -56.02
C GLY A 331 -9.34 -51.12 -55.40
N ALA A 332 -8.06 -50.81 -55.58
CA ALA A 332 -7.36 -50.41 -56.82
C ALA A 332 -7.77 -49.02 -57.33
N GLY A 333 -6.78 -48.14 -57.52
CA GLY A 333 -6.93 -46.93 -58.33
C GLY A 333 -6.21 -45.70 -57.75
N PRO A 334 -5.05 -45.30 -58.32
CA PRO A 334 -4.27 -44.16 -57.88
C PRO A 334 -4.65 -42.86 -58.60
N LEU A 335 -4.43 -41.73 -57.94
CA LEU A 335 -3.65 -40.55 -58.36
C LEU A 335 -3.92 -39.38 -57.43
#